data_AF-A0A2V6Z365-F1
#
_entry.id   AF-A0A2V6Z365-F1
#
_cell.length_a   1.000
_cell.length_b   1.000
_cell.length_c   1.000
_cell.angle_alpha   90.00
_cell.angle_beta   90.00
_cell.angle_gamma   90.00
#
_symmetry.space_group_name_H-M   'P 1'
#
loop_
_entity.id
_entity.type
_entity.pdbx_description
1 polymer ?
#
loop_
_entity_poly.entity_id
_entity_poly.type
_entity_poly.pdbx_seq_one_letter_code
_entity_poly.pdbx_strand_id
1 'polypeptide(L)'
;RKNVTTYDSTTEDFLKIDAGVCQDFAHLMLGLLRLRQIPCRYVSGYLHVERQEREPSQSHAWVELHSSTAGWVAFDPTHNRAVDERYVVVGHGRHYDDVPPNKGIYRGIAKETLKAEVVTEIVAGKFVSTLREEIRQIDLPVFREVPVHPPDRVVRGVSEVGAQQQQ
;
A
#
# COMPACT_ATOMS: atom_id res chain seq x y z
N ARG A 1 -1.71 12.31 -12.27
CA ARG A 1 -0.34 12.50 -12.82
C ARG A 1 0.59 11.62 -12.00
N LYS A 2 1.53 10.89 -12.60
CA LYS A 2 2.46 10.03 -11.85
C LYS A 2 3.62 10.89 -11.31
N ASN A 3 4.14 10.57 -10.12
CA ASN A 3 5.30 11.19 -9.48
C ASN A 3 5.20 12.72 -9.30
N VAL A 4 4.03 13.21 -8.87
CA VAL A 4 3.82 14.64 -8.59
C VAL A 4 4.31 15.03 -7.20
N THR A 5 4.18 14.12 -6.25
CA THR A 5 4.62 14.25 -4.86
C THR A 5 5.51 13.05 -4.53
N THR A 6 6.36 13.23 -3.52
CA THR A 6 7.22 12.21 -2.92
C THR A 6 6.68 11.81 -1.55
N TYR A 7 7.21 10.73 -0.95
CA TYR A 7 6.69 10.23 0.33
C TYR A 7 6.82 11.24 1.48
N ASP A 8 7.76 12.18 1.38
CA ASP A 8 8.05 13.25 2.32
C ASP A 8 7.41 14.60 1.96
N SER A 9 6.62 14.67 0.88
CA SER A 9 5.86 15.86 0.52
C SER A 9 4.81 16.19 1.58
N THR A 10 4.66 17.47 1.89
CA THR A 10 3.68 17.93 2.89
C THR A 10 2.31 18.20 2.24
N THR A 11 1.26 18.28 3.06
CA THR A 11 -0.07 18.73 2.60
C THR A 11 0.00 20.11 1.95
N GLU A 12 0.90 21.00 2.39
CA GLU A 12 1.06 22.33 1.81
C GLU A 12 1.63 22.26 0.38
N ASP A 13 2.60 21.39 0.14
CA ASP A 13 3.20 21.19 -1.19
C ASP A 13 2.15 20.69 -2.19
N PHE A 14 1.39 19.67 -1.78
CA PHE A 14 0.25 19.13 -2.52
C PHE A 14 -0.80 20.20 -2.87
N LEU A 15 -1.14 21.07 -1.92
CA LEU A 15 -2.11 22.15 -2.14
C LEU A 15 -1.59 23.23 -3.09
N LYS A 16 -0.27 23.51 -3.08
CA LYS A 16 0.34 24.50 -3.99
C LYS A 16 0.37 24.03 -5.44
N ILE A 17 0.60 22.74 -5.67
CA ILE A 17 0.70 22.15 -7.01
C ILE A 17 -0.64 21.67 -7.57
N ASP A 18 -1.69 21.69 -6.74
CA ASP A 18 -3.07 21.28 -7.06
C ASP A 18 -3.16 19.88 -7.69
N ALA A 19 -2.26 18.98 -7.25
CA ALA A 19 -2.17 17.63 -7.74
C ALA A 19 -1.37 16.75 -6.75
N GLY A 20 -1.79 15.52 -6.54
CA GLY A 20 -1.12 14.58 -5.64
C GLY A 20 -1.40 13.13 -5.99
N VAL A 21 -0.88 12.24 -5.15
CA VAL A 21 -1.15 10.79 -5.17
C VAL A 21 -2.11 10.42 -4.04
N CYS A 22 -2.54 9.16 -3.98
CA CYS A 22 -3.54 8.69 -3.00
C CYS A 22 -3.19 9.02 -1.53
N GLN A 23 -1.89 8.98 -1.20
CA GLN A 23 -1.37 9.39 0.12
C GLN A 23 -1.76 10.83 0.47
N ASP A 24 -1.61 11.77 -0.47
CA ASP A 24 -1.86 13.20 -0.22
C ASP A 24 -3.33 13.47 0.05
N PHE A 25 -4.22 12.88 -0.76
CA PHE A 25 -5.66 12.98 -0.59
C PHE A 25 -6.12 12.37 0.74
N ALA A 26 -5.56 11.21 1.11
CA ALA A 26 -5.84 10.58 2.40
C ALA A 26 -5.37 11.45 3.58
N HIS A 27 -4.16 12.01 3.53
CA HIS A 27 -3.65 12.91 4.58
C HIS A 27 -4.45 14.20 4.68
N LEU A 28 -4.84 14.82 3.56
CA LEU A 28 -5.70 16.01 3.58
C LEU A 28 -7.04 15.70 4.26
N MET A 29 -7.70 14.61 3.85
CA MET A 29 -8.98 14.19 4.41
C MET A 29 -8.86 13.89 5.92
N LEU A 30 -7.80 13.20 6.36
CA LEU A 30 -7.52 12.98 7.78
C LEU A 30 -7.34 14.28 8.56
N GLY A 31 -6.61 15.24 8.00
CA GLY A 31 -6.44 16.57 8.58
C GLY A 31 -7.78 17.27 8.80
N LEU A 32 -8.62 17.31 7.76
CA LEU A 32 -9.96 17.93 7.82
C LEU A 32 -10.87 17.25 8.84
N LEU A 33 -10.89 15.91 8.89
CA LEU A 33 -11.69 15.15 9.85
C LEU A 33 -11.24 15.41 11.30
N ARG A 34 -9.92 15.45 11.54
CA ARG A 34 -9.34 15.74 12.86
C ARG A 34 -9.63 17.15 13.34
N LEU A 35 -9.58 18.14 12.45
CA LEU A 35 -9.99 19.52 12.75
C LEU A 35 -11.47 19.59 13.17
N ARG A 36 -12.30 18.66 12.69
CA ARG A 36 -13.70 18.50 13.08
C ARG A 36 -13.91 17.54 14.25
N GLN A 37 -12.84 17.08 14.91
CA GLN A 37 -12.88 16.14 16.03
C GLN A 37 -13.57 14.80 15.68
N ILE A 38 -13.56 14.41 14.40
CA ILE A 38 -14.08 13.13 13.96
C ILE A 38 -12.95 12.10 14.09
N PRO A 39 -13.14 10.99 14.83
CA PRO A 39 -12.14 9.94 14.90
C PRO A 39 -11.95 9.32 13.51
N CYS A 40 -10.70 9.25 13.05
CA CYS A 40 -10.38 8.75 11.72
C CYS A 40 -8.99 8.08 11.69
N ARG A 41 -8.81 7.12 10.78
CA ARG A 41 -7.57 6.37 10.59
C ARG A 41 -7.19 6.27 9.11
N TYR A 42 -5.89 6.25 8.88
CA TYR A 42 -5.27 5.98 7.59
C TYR A 42 -5.33 4.48 7.30
N VAL A 43 -5.65 4.11 6.06
CA VAL A 43 -5.63 2.72 5.62
C VAL A 43 -4.66 2.57 4.46
N SER A 44 -3.75 1.60 4.62
CA SER A 44 -2.80 1.16 3.60
C SER A 44 -3.24 -0.19 3.05
N GLY A 45 -3.27 -0.34 1.74
CA GLY A 45 -3.79 -1.56 1.12
C GLY A 45 -3.54 -1.63 -0.38
N TYR A 46 -4.34 -2.45 -1.05
CA TYR A 46 -4.34 -2.62 -2.50
C TYR A 46 -5.73 -2.37 -3.07
N LEU A 47 -5.78 -1.74 -4.24
CA LEU A 47 -7.00 -1.60 -5.02
C LEU A 47 -6.94 -2.56 -6.21
N HIS A 48 -7.89 -3.50 -6.28
CA HIS A 48 -8.08 -4.33 -7.45
C HIS A 48 -8.57 -3.48 -8.62
N VAL A 49 -7.80 -3.49 -9.71
CA VAL A 49 -8.16 -2.84 -10.96
C VAL A 49 -8.35 -3.91 -12.01
N GLU A 50 -9.57 -4.06 -12.51
CA GLU A 50 -9.86 -4.90 -13.67
C GLU A 50 -9.16 -4.32 -14.90
N ARG A 51 -7.97 -4.83 -15.19
CA ARG A 51 -7.29 -4.64 -16.48
C ARG A 51 -7.14 -6.00 -17.15
N GLN A 52 -7.18 -5.98 -18.49
CA GLN A 52 -6.87 -7.17 -19.28
C GLN A 52 -5.46 -7.67 -18.89
N GLU A 53 -5.35 -8.98 -18.65
CA GLU A 53 -4.11 -9.71 -18.35
C GLU A 53 -3.40 -9.38 -17.03
N ARG A 54 -3.74 -10.07 -15.91
CA ARG A 54 -2.92 -10.21 -14.66
C ARG A 54 -2.04 -9.01 -14.27
N GLU A 55 -2.50 -7.79 -14.47
CA GLU A 55 -1.73 -6.59 -14.17
C GLU A 55 -1.53 -6.49 -12.65
N PRO A 56 -0.35 -6.04 -12.17
CA PRO A 56 -0.13 -5.83 -10.75
C PRO A 56 -1.19 -4.90 -10.15
N SER A 57 -1.73 -5.31 -9.01
CA SER A 57 -2.62 -4.49 -8.18
C SER A 57 -1.84 -3.27 -7.73
N GLN A 58 -2.49 -2.12 -7.75
CA GLN A 58 -1.86 -0.89 -7.28
C GLN A 58 -1.98 -0.83 -5.77
N SER A 59 -0.89 -0.47 -5.10
CA SER A 59 -0.99 -0.06 -3.71
C SER A 59 -1.92 1.16 -3.65
N HIS A 60 -2.61 1.34 -2.54
CA HIS A 60 -3.56 2.42 -2.42
C HIS A 60 -3.72 2.85 -0.98
N ALA A 61 -4.13 4.10 -0.82
CA ALA A 61 -4.36 4.72 0.46
C ALA A 61 -5.74 5.37 0.50
N TRP A 62 -6.46 5.15 1.59
CA TRP A 62 -7.76 5.76 1.83
C TRP A 62 -7.96 6.02 3.33
N VAL A 63 -9.15 6.50 3.69
CA VAL A 63 -9.48 6.82 5.09
C VAL A 63 -10.64 6.00 5.58
N GLU A 64 -10.65 5.76 6.88
CA GLU A 64 -11.83 5.32 7.61
C GLU A 64 -12.15 6.31 8.72
N LEU A 65 -13.42 6.70 8.82
CA LEU A 65 -13.93 7.57 9.87
C LEU A 65 -14.92 6.81 10.75
N HIS A 66 -14.96 7.15 12.04
CA HIS A 66 -15.84 6.50 12.99
C HIS A 66 -17.18 7.24 13.09
N SER A 67 -18.26 6.53 12.76
CA SER A 67 -19.64 6.91 13.01
C SER A 67 -20.17 6.22 14.26
N SER A 68 -20.92 6.93 15.09
CA SER A 68 -21.59 6.35 16.26
C SER A 68 -22.66 5.33 15.90
N THR A 69 -23.24 5.41 14.69
CA THR A 69 -24.32 4.51 14.24
C THR A 69 -23.85 3.40 13.32
N ALA A 70 -22.71 3.58 12.64
CA ALA A 70 -22.21 2.64 11.63
C ALA A 70 -20.82 2.06 11.92
N GLY A 71 -20.16 2.48 13.01
CA GLY A 71 -18.78 2.10 13.29
C GLY A 71 -17.81 2.73 12.30
N TRP A 72 -16.79 1.99 11.86
CA TRP A 72 -15.81 2.47 10.89
C TRP A 72 -16.39 2.48 9.47
N VAL A 73 -16.43 3.66 8.85
CA VAL A 73 -16.92 3.89 7.49
C VAL A 73 -15.74 4.31 6.61
N ALA A 74 -15.51 3.55 5.54
CA ALA A 74 -14.41 3.76 4.61
C ALA A 74 -14.79 4.70 3.45
N PHE A 75 -13.86 5.59 3.09
CA PHE A 75 -14.02 6.52 1.97
C PHE A 75 -12.69 6.72 1.25
N ASP A 76 -12.72 6.70 -0.08
CA ASP A 76 -11.57 6.98 -0.93
C ASP A 76 -11.63 8.43 -1.46
N PRO A 77 -10.83 9.35 -0.89
CA PRO A 77 -10.78 10.74 -1.34
C PRO A 77 -10.08 10.90 -2.69
N THR A 78 -9.28 9.93 -3.13
CA THR A 78 -8.57 9.96 -4.42
C THR A 78 -9.55 9.76 -5.57
N HIS A 79 -10.48 8.82 -5.43
CA HIS A 79 -11.48 8.47 -6.44
C HIS A 79 -12.89 8.98 -6.13
N ASN A 80 -13.03 9.77 -5.06
CA ASN A 80 -14.29 10.35 -4.57
C ASN A 80 -15.44 9.33 -4.49
N ARG A 81 -15.22 8.22 -3.78
CA ARG A 81 -16.20 7.13 -3.69
C ARG A 81 -16.11 6.36 -2.38
N ALA A 82 -17.19 5.63 -2.08
CA ALA A 82 -17.16 4.62 -1.04
C ALA A 82 -16.23 3.46 -1.44
N VAL A 83 -15.62 2.85 -0.44
CA VAL A 83 -14.80 1.66 -0.58
C VAL A 83 -15.70 0.42 -0.71
N ASP A 84 -15.36 -0.47 -1.63
CA ASP A 84 -16.08 -1.70 -1.94
C ASP A 84 -15.16 -2.93 -1.89
N GLU A 85 -15.63 -4.08 -2.36
CA GLU A 85 -14.91 -5.36 -2.31
C GLU A 85 -13.55 -5.38 -3.03
N ARG A 86 -13.26 -4.38 -3.86
CA ARG A 86 -11.99 -4.27 -4.59
C ARG A 86 -10.84 -3.79 -3.71
N TYR A 87 -11.13 -3.27 -2.53
CA TYR A 87 -10.12 -2.72 -1.64
C TYR A 87 -9.69 -3.78 -0.62
N VAL A 88 -8.42 -4.16 -0.71
CA VAL A 88 -7.81 -5.13 0.19
C VAL A 88 -7.01 -4.38 1.24
N VAL A 89 -7.48 -4.41 2.48
CA VAL A 89 -6.81 -3.79 3.63
C VAL A 89 -5.54 -4.55 3.98
N VAL A 90 -4.42 -3.85 4.14
CA VAL A 90 -3.16 -4.40 4.65
C VAL A 90 -2.86 -3.90 6.06
N GLY A 91 -3.11 -2.62 6.33
CA GLY A 91 -2.82 -2.03 7.64
C GLY A 91 -3.59 -0.74 7.92
N HIS A 92 -3.77 -0.46 9.21
CA HIS A 92 -4.38 0.79 9.70
C HIS A 92 -3.38 1.56 10.57
N GLY A 93 -3.34 2.88 10.42
CA GLY A 93 -2.48 3.76 11.20
C GLY A 93 -3.08 5.15 11.41
N ARG A 94 -2.37 6.04 12.10
CA ARG A 94 -2.76 7.46 12.20
C ARG A 94 -2.33 8.24 10.97
N HIS A 95 -1.20 7.89 10.37
CA HIS A 95 -0.66 8.44 9.13
C HIS A 95 0.19 7.37 8.45
N TYR A 96 0.81 7.72 7.33
CA TYR A 96 1.59 6.79 6.51
C TYR A 96 2.69 6.06 7.30
N ASP A 97 3.44 6.76 8.16
CA ASP A 97 4.60 6.19 8.89
C ASP A 97 4.26 5.05 9.86
N ASP A 98 3.00 4.94 10.26
CA ASP A 98 2.52 3.85 11.11
C ASP A 98 2.37 2.55 10.28
N VAL A 99 2.08 2.65 8.98
CA VAL A 99 1.78 1.51 8.09
C VAL A 99 2.37 1.66 6.67
N PRO A 100 3.67 1.98 6.51
CA PRO A 100 4.28 2.04 5.20
C PRO A 100 4.37 0.63 4.58
N PRO A 101 4.23 0.48 3.25
CA PRO A 101 4.31 -0.82 2.57
C PRO A 101 5.61 -1.58 2.84
N ASN A 102 6.71 -0.83 3.00
CA ASN A 102 8.03 -1.32 3.33
C ASN A 102 8.63 -0.47 4.47
N LYS A 103 9.04 -1.12 5.56
CA LYS A 103 9.74 -0.49 6.68
C LYS A 103 10.96 -1.33 7.05
N GLY A 104 12.11 -0.70 7.20
CA GLY A 104 13.33 -1.41 7.58
C GLY A 104 14.50 -0.45 7.76
N ILE A 105 15.60 -0.99 8.29
CA ILE A 105 16.87 -0.29 8.40
C ILE A 105 17.88 -1.11 7.60
N TYR A 106 18.48 -0.48 6.59
CA TYR A 106 19.62 -1.06 5.87
C TYR A 106 20.93 -0.56 6.49
N ARG A 107 21.88 -1.46 6.74
CA ARG A 107 23.25 -1.12 7.18
C ARG A 107 24.25 -1.83 6.26
N GLY A 108 25.05 -1.05 5.54
CA GLY A 108 26.07 -1.56 4.62
C GLY A 108 26.38 -0.55 3.53
N ILE A 109 27.27 -0.94 2.61
CA ILE A 109 27.67 -0.14 1.44
C ILE A 109 27.09 -0.68 0.12
N ALA A 110 26.34 -1.79 0.17
CA ALA A 110 25.78 -2.39 -1.04
C ALA A 110 24.56 -1.59 -1.51
N LYS A 111 24.37 -1.56 -2.83
CA LYS A 111 23.14 -1.06 -3.46
C LYS A 111 22.20 -2.25 -3.65
N GLU A 112 20.99 -2.13 -3.13
CA GLU A 112 19.92 -3.13 -3.30
C GLU A 112 18.82 -2.55 -4.19
N THR A 113 18.14 -3.43 -4.95
CA THR A 113 16.89 -3.10 -5.63
C THR A 113 15.87 -4.16 -5.25
N LEU A 114 14.78 -3.74 -4.60
CA LEU A 114 13.67 -4.61 -4.23
C LEU A 114 12.55 -4.50 -5.27
N LYS A 115 12.12 -5.65 -5.81
CA LYS A 115 10.98 -5.74 -6.71
C LYS A 115 9.90 -6.59 -6.04
N ALA A 116 8.72 -6.00 -5.85
CA ALA A 116 7.56 -6.67 -5.29
C ALA A 116 6.33 -6.36 -6.17
N GLU A 117 5.53 -7.37 -6.44
CA GLU A 117 4.31 -7.27 -7.22
C GLU A 117 3.20 -8.00 -6.47
N VAL A 118 2.00 -7.42 -6.42
CA VAL A 118 0.83 -8.03 -5.79
C VAL A 118 -0.22 -8.27 -6.86
N VAL A 119 -0.66 -9.52 -6.99
CA VAL A 119 -1.74 -9.90 -7.90
C VAL A 119 -2.99 -10.16 -7.06
N THR A 120 -4.10 -9.56 -7.46
CA THR A 120 -5.41 -9.80 -6.86
C THR A 120 -6.29 -10.52 -7.87
N GLU A 121 -7.04 -11.50 -7.39
CA GLU A 121 -7.99 -12.25 -8.19
C GLU A 121 -9.38 -12.16 -7.54
N ILE A 122 -10.41 -12.07 -8.37
CA ILE A 122 -11.79 -12.13 -7.91
C ILE A 122 -12.10 -13.59 -7.58
N VAL A 123 -12.44 -13.84 -6.32
CA VAL A 123 -12.84 -15.16 -5.84
C VAL A 123 -14.30 -15.14 -5.41
N ALA A 124 -14.98 -16.28 -5.56
CA ALA A 124 -16.29 -16.46 -4.96
C ALA A 124 -16.16 -16.32 -3.43
N GLY A 125 -17.05 -15.52 -2.83
CA GLY A 125 -17.04 -15.27 -1.38
C GLY A 125 -17.11 -16.58 -0.61
N LYS A 126 -16.12 -16.82 0.24
CA LYS A 126 -16.10 -17.95 1.17
C LYS A 126 -16.54 -17.48 2.56
N PHE A 127 -17.20 -18.36 3.30
CA PHE A 127 -17.54 -18.06 4.69
C PHE A 127 -16.25 -17.92 5.52
N VAL A 128 -16.18 -16.90 6.38
CA VAL A 128 -15.00 -16.65 7.22
C VAL A 128 -14.61 -17.88 8.07
N SER A 129 -15.59 -18.70 8.45
CA SER A 129 -15.36 -19.95 9.18
C SER A 129 -14.46 -20.94 8.43
N THR A 130 -14.50 -20.96 7.10
CA THR A 130 -13.70 -21.88 6.27
C THR A 130 -12.30 -21.35 5.98
N LEU A 131 -12.02 -20.07 6.25
CA LEU A 131 -10.70 -19.48 5.96
C LEU A 131 -9.58 -20.06 6.82
N ARG A 132 -9.87 -20.51 8.05
CA ARG A 132 -8.88 -21.14 8.94
C ARG A 132 -8.34 -22.46 8.40
N GLU A 133 -9.14 -23.16 7.61
CA GLU A 133 -8.79 -24.46 7.02
C GLU A 133 -7.91 -24.31 5.77
N GLU A 134 -7.90 -23.11 5.16
CA GLU A 134 -7.15 -22.80 3.95
C GLU A 134 -5.86 -22.00 4.20
N ILE A 135 -5.50 -21.69 5.45
CA ILE A 135 -4.20 -21.09 5.75
C ILE A 135 -3.12 -22.11 5.40
N ARG A 136 -2.66 -22.06 4.15
CA ARG A 136 -1.49 -22.79 3.71
C ARG A 136 -0.30 -22.16 4.39
N GLN A 137 0.43 -22.98 5.15
CA GLN A 137 1.70 -22.57 5.68
C GLN A 137 2.60 -22.21 4.48
N ILE A 138 3.09 -20.97 4.45
CA ILE A 138 4.13 -20.60 3.50
C ILE A 138 5.37 -21.37 3.93
N ASP A 139 5.87 -22.25 3.06
CA ASP A 139 7.14 -22.93 3.25
C ASP A 139 8.28 -21.91 3.16
N LEU A 140 8.48 -21.19 4.26
CA LEU A 140 9.63 -20.31 4.43
C LEU A 140 10.84 -21.19 4.75
N PRO A 141 11.89 -21.18 3.92
CA PRO A 141 13.10 -21.92 4.23
C PRO A 141 13.71 -21.39 5.53
N VAL A 142 13.74 -22.22 6.56
CA VAL A 142 14.39 -21.90 7.83
C VAL A 142 15.85 -22.30 7.73
N PHE A 143 16.72 -21.31 7.55
CA PHE A 143 18.16 -21.55 7.49
C PHE A 143 18.73 -21.65 8.91
N ARG A 144 19.35 -22.79 9.25
CA ARG A 144 20.03 -23.00 10.55
C ARG A 144 21.36 -22.25 10.65
N GLU A 145 21.95 -21.93 9.50
CA GLU A 145 23.18 -21.16 9.36
C GLU A 145 22.90 -20.04 8.35
N VAL A 146 23.54 -18.88 8.52
CA VAL A 146 23.36 -17.74 7.60
C VAL A 146 23.71 -18.20 6.18
N PRO A 147 22.79 -18.10 5.20
CA PRO A 147 23.08 -18.49 3.82
C PRO A 147 24.30 -17.73 3.31
N VAL A 148 25.27 -18.47 2.79
CA VAL A 148 26.43 -17.85 2.14
C VAL A 148 25.91 -17.16 0.88
N HIS A 149 26.05 -15.82 0.83
CA HIS A 149 25.69 -15.06 -0.36
C HIS A 149 26.39 -15.67 -1.58
N PRO A 150 25.68 -16.01 -2.66
CA PRO A 150 26.34 -16.43 -3.90
C PRO A 150 27.28 -15.31 -4.34
N PRO A 151 28.54 -15.63 -4.70
CA PRO A 151 29.43 -14.62 -5.29
C PRO A 151 28.78 -14.06 -6.56
N ASP A 152 28.71 -12.73 -6.62
CA ASP A 152 28.07 -11.87 -7.62
C ASP A 152 27.43 -12.59 -8.82
N ARG A 153 26.09 -12.56 -8.85
CA ARG A 153 25.31 -12.90 -10.04
C ARG A 153 25.67 -11.87 -11.12
N VAL A 154 26.49 -12.27 -12.10
CA VAL A 154 26.90 -11.45 -13.25
C VAL A 154 25.70 -10.69 -13.80
N VAL A 155 25.77 -9.35 -13.68
CA VAL A 155 24.78 -8.41 -14.20
C VAL A 155 24.72 -8.57 -15.71
N ARG A 156 23.73 -9.29 -16.23
CA ARG A 156 23.37 -9.16 -17.66
C ARG A 156 22.65 -7.81 -17.79
N GLY A 157 23.17 -6.99 -18.70
CA GLY A 157 22.82 -5.58 -18.88
C GLY A 157 21.32 -5.31 -18.80
N VAL A 158 20.97 -4.42 -17.88
CA VAL A 158 19.62 -3.89 -17.71
C VAL A 158 19.45 -2.78 -18.75
N SER A 159 18.67 -3.06 -19.80
CA SER A 159 18.03 -2.03 -20.60
C SER A 159 17.17 -1.15 -19.69
N GLU A 160 17.33 0.16 -19.78
CA GLU A 160 16.61 1.17 -19.00
C GLU A 160 15.10 0.88 -18.97
N VAL A 161 14.56 0.54 -17.80
CA VAL A 161 13.11 0.56 -17.55
C VAL A 161 12.91 1.29 -16.23
N GLY A 162 12.17 2.40 -16.34
CA GLY A 162 12.10 3.46 -15.34
C GLY A 162 11.66 3.00 -13.95
N ALA A 163 12.16 3.74 -12.95
CA ALA A 163 11.77 3.64 -11.56
C ALA A 163 10.24 3.76 -11.41
N GLN A 164 9.56 2.63 -11.24
CA GLN A 164 8.20 2.59 -10.73
C GLN A 164 8.29 2.73 -9.20
N GLN A 165 8.17 3.97 -8.74
CA GLN A 165 7.75 4.26 -7.38
C GLN A 165 6.42 3.56 -7.13
N GLN A 166 6.32 2.93 -5.95
CA GLN A 166 5.10 2.34 -5.40
C GLN A 166 3.93 3.29 -5.63
N GLN A 167 2.99 2.85 -6.47
CA GLN A 167 1.76 3.54 -6.83
C GLN A 167 0.61 2.88 -6.14
#